data_AF-A0A382JNP4-F1
#
_entry.id   AF-A0A382JNP4-F1
#
_cell.length_a   1.000
_cell.length_b   1.000
_cell.length_c   1.000
_cell.angle_alpha   90.00
_cell.angle_beta   90.00
_cell.angle_gamma   90.00
#
_symmetry.space_group_name_H-M   'P 1'
#
loop_
_entity.id
_entity.type
_entity.pdbx_description
1 polymer ?
#
loop_
_entity_poly.entity_id
_entity_poly.type
_entity_poly.pdbx_seq_one_letter_code
_entity_poly.pdbx_strand_id
1 'polypeptide(L)'
;MEKSLALAAVALMMSGCSFLFVGGPSSGWEDTQDLDRLRSIAAVRPCTTSKVPPITDGVLGAIYGGVALTMFFNPDAFEPADPPMTRGEELFAVGFLAAMGAPTIWSALSGNKKVNECRALRDKLTEALRRER
;
A
#
# COMPACT_ATOMS: atom_id res chain seq x y z
N MET A 1 -6.07 -25.50 7.54
CA MET A 1 -6.71 -24.39 6.82
C MET A 1 -6.11 -23.03 7.18
N GLU A 2 -5.62 -22.80 8.40
CA GLU A 2 -4.99 -21.54 8.81
C GLU A 2 -3.66 -21.26 8.08
N LYS A 3 -2.83 -22.29 7.88
CA LYS A 3 -1.54 -22.16 7.17
C LYS A 3 -1.70 -21.71 5.71
N SER A 4 -2.72 -22.18 5.03
CA SER A 4 -3.04 -21.80 3.64
C SER A 4 -3.54 -20.36 3.52
N LEU A 5 -4.26 -19.85 4.53
CA LEU A 5 -4.72 -18.46 4.58
C LEU A 5 -3.56 -17.49 4.89
N ALA A 6 -2.66 -17.87 5.79
CA ALA A 6 -1.45 -17.09 6.06
C ALA A 6 -0.53 -17.02 4.82
N LEU A 7 -0.34 -18.14 4.12
CA LEU A 7 0.42 -18.17 2.87
C LEU A 7 -0.23 -17.34 1.76
N ALA A 8 -1.55 -17.39 1.62
CA ALA A 8 -2.28 -16.56 0.66
C ALA A 8 -2.18 -15.06 1.00
N ALA A 9 -2.24 -14.70 2.28
CA ALA A 9 -2.05 -13.32 2.74
C ALA A 9 -0.62 -12.81 2.48
N VAL A 10 0.39 -13.66 2.72
CA VAL A 10 1.79 -13.33 2.41
C VAL A 10 2.01 -13.21 0.91
N ALA A 11 1.42 -14.11 0.11
CA ALA A 11 1.49 -14.03 -1.36
C ALA A 11 0.82 -12.76 -1.89
N LEU A 12 -0.34 -12.38 -1.34
CA LEU A 12 -1.04 -11.14 -1.66
C LEU A 12 -0.26 -9.89 -1.21
N MET A 13 0.46 -9.96 -0.10
CA MET A 13 1.37 -8.89 0.31
C MET A 13 2.56 -8.75 -0.64
N MET A 14 3.14 -9.89 -1.06
CA MET A 14 4.25 -9.90 -2.02
C MET A 14 3.83 -9.44 -3.43
N SER A 15 2.57 -9.62 -3.80
CA SER A 15 2.01 -9.12 -5.07
C SER A 15 1.54 -7.66 -5.02
N GLY A 16 1.74 -6.95 -3.90
CA GLY A 16 1.32 -5.56 -3.75
C GLY A 16 -0.19 -5.34 -3.61
N CYS A 17 -0.94 -6.37 -3.21
CA CYS A 17 -2.38 -6.26 -2.93
C CYS A 17 -2.66 -5.90 -1.46
N SER A 18 -1.66 -5.51 -0.68
CA SER A 18 -1.81 -5.26 0.75
C SER A 18 -2.78 -4.12 1.07
N PHE A 19 -3.05 -3.21 0.13
CA PHE A 19 -4.07 -2.16 0.28
C PHE A 19 -5.49 -2.71 0.50
N LEU A 20 -5.76 -3.96 0.09
CA LEU A 20 -7.04 -4.64 0.34
C LEU A 20 -7.28 -4.86 1.84
N PHE A 21 -6.19 -4.96 2.61
CA PHE A 21 -6.24 -5.09 4.07
C PHE A 21 -6.21 -3.73 4.78
N VAL A 22 -6.06 -2.62 4.04
CA VAL A 22 -6.09 -1.26 4.60
C VAL A 22 -7.48 -0.67 4.42
N GLY A 23 -8.23 -0.62 5.52
CA GLY A 23 -9.52 0.05 5.64
C GLY A 23 -9.35 1.55 5.90
N GLY A 24 -9.97 2.37 5.04
CA GLY A 24 -10.15 3.81 5.26
C GLY A 24 -11.58 4.14 5.72
N PRO A 25 -11.82 5.37 6.19
CA PRO A 25 -13.17 5.79 6.60
C PRO A 25 -14.17 5.75 5.42
N SER A 26 -15.46 5.67 5.70
CA SER A 26 -16.48 5.86 4.66
C SER A 26 -16.53 7.32 4.22
N SER A 27 -16.96 7.58 2.98
CA SER A 27 -17.11 8.95 2.47
C SER A 27 -18.06 9.80 3.33
N GLY A 28 -17.89 11.12 3.28
CA GLY A 28 -18.76 12.08 3.98
C GLY A 28 -18.39 12.35 5.44
N TRP A 29 -17.28 11.81 5.93
CA TRP A 29 -16.75 12.09 7.26
C TRP A 29 -16.09 13.49 7.37
N GLU A 30 -15.58 14.01 6.24
CA GLU A 30 -14.91 15.32 6.15
C GLU A 30 -15.88 16.48 6.36
N ASP A 31 -17.08 16.40 5.78
CA ASP A 31 -18.05 17.50 5.77
C ASP A 31 -18.97 17.52 7.00
N THR A 32 -19.08 16.41 7.73
CA THR A 32 -20.02 16.31 8.85
C THR A 32 -19.39 16.74 10.19
N GLN A 33 -20.04 17.63 10.93
CA GLN A 33 -19.67 17.93 12.33
C GLN A 33 -20.59 17.24 13.35
N ASP A 34 -21.58 16.50 12.87
CA ASP A 34 -22.53 15.78 13.70
C ASP A 34 -21.83 14.58 14.36
N LEU A 35 -21.84 14.57 15.69
CA LEU A 35 -21.15 13.58 16.49
C LEU A 35 -21.73 12.17 16.30
N ASP A 36 -23.04 12.03 16.18
CA ASP A 36 -23.67 10.71 16.01
C ASP A 36 -23.39 10.16 14.60
N ARG A 37 -23.31 11.06 13.61
CA ARG A 37 -22.85 10.70 12.27
C ARG A 37 -21.37 10.32 12.24
N LEU A 38 -20.50 11.00 12.98
CA LEU A 38 -19.09 10.63 13.10
C LEU A 38 -18.91 9.28 13.82
N ARG A 39 -19.67 9.03 14.90
CA ARG A 39 -19.66 7.75 15.64
C ARG A 39 -20.12 6.59 14.75
N SER A 40 -21.22 6.76 14.01
CA SER A 40 -21.71 5.73 13.09
C SER A 40 -20.71 5.43 11.97
N ILE A 41 -20.10 6.45 11.37
CA ILE A 41 -19.04 6.26 10.35
C ILE A 41 -17.85 5.47 10.92
N ALA A 42 -17.39 5.82 12.12
CA ALA A 42 -16.30 5.12 12.79
C ALA A 42 -16.66 3.66 13.16
N ALA A 43 -17.94 3.36 13.38
CA ALA A 43 -18.42 2.02 13.75
C ALA A 43 -18.58 1.07 12.54
N VAL A 44 -18.93 1.59 11.36
CA VAL A 44 -19.28 0.77 10.19
C VAL A 44 -18.07 0.13 9.52
N ARG A 45 -16.88 0.75 9.56
CA ARG A 45 -15.66 0.16 8.98
C ARG A 45 -14.49 0.19 9.95
N PRO A 46 -13.79 -0.95 10.16
CA PRO A 46 -12.61 -0.99 11.01
C PRO A 46 -11.51 -0.15 10.37
N CYS A 47 -11.19 0.98 11.01
CA CYS A 47 -10.12 1.86 10.58
C CYS A 47 -8.76 1.19 10.83
N THR A 48 -7.94 1.09 9.78
CA THR A 48 -6.58 0.57 9.93
C THR A 48 -5.68 1.65 10.54
N THR A 49 -5.09 1.36 11.70
CA THR A 49 -4.22 2.31 12.43
C THR A 49 -2.73 2.12 12.15
N SER A 50 -2.36 0.91 11.70
CA SER A 50 -0.99 0.54 11.41
C SER A 50 -0.56 1.00 10.01
N LYS A 51 0.62 1.62 9.94
CA LYS A 51 1.29 1.94 8.67
C LYS A 51 2.17 0.80 8.16
N VAL A 52 2.23 -0.33 8.86
CA VAL A 52 3.11 -1.45 8.45
C VAL A 52 2.77 -1.94 7.02
N PRO A 53 1.51 -2.23 6.64
CA PRO A 53 1.20 -2.68 5.29
C PRO A 53 1.58 -1.69 4.16
N PRO A 54 1.26 -0.38 4.23
CA PRO A 54 1.69 0.54 3.19
C PRO A 54 3.22 0.78 3.20
N ILE A 55 3.90 0.65 4.34
CA ILE A 55 5.37 0.73 4.39
C ILE A 55 5.98 -0.49 3.69
N THR A 56 5.48 -1.69 3.95
CA THR A 56 5.99 -2.90 3.29
C THR A 56 5.81 -2.84 1.78
N ASP A 57 4.65 -2.34 1.32
CA ASP A 57 4.41 -2.13 -0.10
C ASP A 57 5.34 -1.08 -0.70
N GLY A 58 5.62 -0.01 0.04
CA GLY A 58 6.54 1.04 -0.39
C GLY A 58 7.97 0.53 -0.54
N VAL A 59 8.43 -0.32 0.40
CA VAL A 59 9.75 -0.96 0.34
C VAL A 59 9.83 -1.91 -0.86
N LEU A 60 8.82 -2.75 -1.07
CA LEU A 60 8.79 -3.66 -2.23
C LEU A 60 8.76 -2.88 -3.54
N GLY A 61 7.94 -1.83 -3.62
CA GLY A 61 7.89 -0.94 -4.78
C GLY A 61 9.23 -0.25 -5.06
N ALA A 62 9.94 0.19 -4.02
CA ALA A 62 11.27 0.77 -4.15
C ALA A 62 12.31 -0.26 -4.62
N ILE A 63 12.21 -1.52 -4.18
CA ILE A 63 13.09 -2.60 -4.65
C ILE A 63 12.81 -2.91 -6.13
N TYR A 64 11.56 -3.20 -6.49
CA TYR A 64 11.20 -3.52 -7.88
C TYR A 64 11.51 -2.36 -8.84
N GLY A 65 11.09 -1.15 -8.49
CA GLY A 65 11.36 0.05 -9.27
C GLY A 65 12.84 0.39 -9.30
N GLY A 66 13.54 0.26 -8.17
CA GLY A 66 14.98 0.50 -8.06
C GLY A 66 15.78 -0.43 -8.97
N VAL A 67 15.52 -1.74 -8.89
CA VAL A 67 16.19 -2.74 -9.74
C VAL A 67 15.88 -2.48 -11.22
N ALA A 68 14.62 -2.21 -11.58
CA ALA A 68 14.23 -1.90 -12.95
C ALA A 68 14.96 -0.65 -13.49
N LEU A 69 15.02 0.42 -12.70
CA LEU A 69 15.72 1.66 -13.06
C LEU A 69 17.23 1.43 -13.18
N THR A 70 17.83 0.68 -12.26
CA THR A 70 19.26 0.36 -12.34
C THR A 70 19.58 -0.49 -13.56
N MET A 71 18.78 -1.52 -13.87
CA MET A 71 18.96 -2.33 -15.08
C MET A 71 18.81 -1.48 -16.35
N PHE A 72 17.89 -0.53 -16.36
CA PHE A 72 17.63 0.32 -17.52
C PHE A 72 18.71 1.39 -17.74
N PHE A 73 19.15 2.08 -16.67
CA PHE A 73 20.08 3.21 -16.76
C PHE A 73 21.55 2.83 -16.57
N ASN A 74 21.84 1.73 -15.88
CA ASN A 74 23.19 1.25 -15.57
C ASN A 74 23.23 -0.30 -15.72
N PRO A 75 23.14 -0.84 -16.93
CA PRO A 75 23.07 -2.29 -17.15
C PRO A 75 24.29 -3.05 -16.60
N ASP A 76 25.46 -2.41 -16.60
CA ASP A 76 26.72 -2.98 -16.06
C ASP A 76 26.76 -3.07 -14.52
N ALA A 77 25.73 -2.54 -13.82
CA ALA A 77 25.64 -2.63 -12.36
C ALA A 77 25.30 -4.06 -11.86
N PHE A 78 24.85 -4.94 -12.76
CA PHE A 78 24.53 -6.33 -12.47
C PHE A 78 25.54 -7.25 -13.14
N GLU A 79 25.81 -8.40 -12.51
CA GLU A 79 26.66 -9.41 -13.13
C GLU A 79 26.05 -9.86 -14.46
N PRO A 80 26.85 -9.95 -15.53
CA PRO A 80 26.37 -10.45 -16.82
C PRO A 80 25.78 -11.86 -16.65
N ALA A 81 24.60 -12.08 -17.20
CA ALA A 81 24.03 -13.42 -17.26
C ALA A 81 24.91 -14.33 -18.14
N ASP A 82 25.08 -15.59 -17.73
CA ASP A 82 25.72 -16.63 -18.53
C ASP A 82 24.70 -17.75 -18.82
N PRO A 83 24.25 -17.92 -20.08
CA PRO A 83 24.59 -17.15 -21.28
C PRO A 83 24.06 -15.70 -21.28
N PRO A 84 24.66 -14.78 -22.06
CA PRO A 84 24.25 -13.39 -22.10
C PRO A 84 22.81 -13.25 -22.58
N MET A 85 22.03 -12.43 -21.87
CA MET A 85 20.66 -12.10 -22.25
C MET A 85 20.65 -11.34 -23.59
N THR A 86 19.64 -11.61 -24.40
CA THR A 86 19.33 -10.76 -25.55
C THR A 86 18.71 -9.45 -25.08
N ARG A 87 18.85 -8.40 -25.88
CA ARG A 87 18.20 -7.09 -25.61
C ARG A 87 16.69 -7.19 -25.39
N GLY A 88 16.02 -8.17 -26.03
CA GLY A 88 14.60 -8.43 -25.84
C GLY A 88 14.29 -8.97 -24.44
N GLU A 89 15.12 -9.88 -23.94
CA GLU A 89 15.00 -10.46 -22.59
C GLU A 89 15.29 -9.42 -21.50
N GLU A 90 16.30 -8.56 -21.70
CA GLU A 90 16.58 -7.45 -20.78
C GLU A 90 15.41 -6.48 -20.69
N LEU A 91 14.84 -6.08 -21.84
CA LEU A 91 13.71 -5.16 -21.88
C LEU A 91 12.46 -5.79 -21.27
N PHE A 92 12.26 -7.09 -21.46
CA PHE A 92 11.20 -7.84 -20.80
C PHE A 92 11.41 -7.88 -19.28
N ALA A 93 12.63 -8.14 -18.80
CA ALA A 93 12.94 -8.17 -17.37
C ALA A 93 12.69 -6.81 -16.70
N VAL A 94 13.16 -5.72 -17.32
CA VAL A 94 12.88 -4.34 -16.86
C VAL A 94 11.38 -4.07 -16.86
N GLY A 95 10.68 -4.40 -17.95
CA GLY A 95 9.24 -4.21 -18.07
C GLY A 95 8.44 -5.00 -17.03
N PHE A 96 8.84 -6.24 -16.75
CA PHE A 96 8.24 -7.09 -15.74
C PHE A 96 8.44 -6.53 -14.33
N LEU A 97 9.67 -6.14 -13.98
CA LEU A 97 9.96 -5.52 -12.69
C LEU A 97 9.19 -4.21 -12.49
N ALA A 98 9.10 -3.36 -13.53
CA ALA A 98 8.30 -2.15 -13.49
C ALA A 98 6.80 -2.46 -13.31
N ALA A 99 6.28 -3.49 -13.98
CA ALA A 99 4.89 -3.93 -13.85
C ALA A 99 4.56 -4.48 -12.46
N MET A 100 5.53 -5.09 -11.77
CA MET A 100 5.39 -5.52 -10.37
C MET A 100 5.55 -4.37 -9.36
N GLY A 101 6.41 -3.40 -9.68
CA GLY A 101 6.66 -2.21 -8.85
C GLY A 101 5.50 -1.21 -8.85
N ALA A 102 4.82 -1.01 -9.97
CA ALA A 102 3.76 0.00 -10.05
C ALA A 102 2.56 -0.27 -9.09
N PRO A 103 2.00 -1.49 -9.01
CA PRO A 103 0.92 -1.80 -8.07
C PRO A 103 1.35 -1.68 -6.61
N THR A 104 2.58 -2.09 -6.26
CA THR A 104 3.10 -1.98 -4.89
C THR A 104 3.26 -0.52 -4.47
N ILE A 105 3.81 0.35 -5.33
CA ILE A 105 3.88 1.80 -5.07
C ILE A 105 2.48 2.39 -4.90
N TRP A 106 1.54 2.05 -5.78
CA TRP A 106 0.16 2.52 -5.68
C TRP A 106 -0.52 2.06 -4.38
N SER A 107 -0.30 0.80 -3.99
CA SER A 107 -0.79 0.21 -2.76
C SER A 107 -0.25 0.96 -1.53
N ALA A 108 1.05 1.29 -1.54
CA ALA A 108 1.69 2.08 -0.49
C ALA A 108 1.07 3.48 -0.34
N LEU A 109 0.92 4.20 -1.46
CA LEU A 109 0.36 5.56 -1.48
C LEU A 109 -1.09 5.58 -1.00
N SER A 110 -1.92 4.71 -1.58
CA SER A 110 -3.34 4.63 -1.25
C SER A 110 -3.57 4.13 0.18
N GLY A 111 -2.79 3.15 0.64
CA GLY A 111 -2.83 2.65 2.01
C GLY A 111 -2.41 3.72 3.02
N ASN A 112 -1.33 4.46 2.76
CA ASN A 112 -0.90 5.55 3.65
C ASN A 112 -1.94 6.67 3.74
N LYS A 113 -2.59 7.02 2.62
CA LYS A 113 -3.70 7.98 2.60
C LYS A 113 -4.85 7.52 3.50
N LYS A 114 -5.33 6.29 3.33
CA LYS A 114 -6.41 5.72 4.16
C LYS A 114 -6.08 5.72 5.66
N VAL A 115 -4.85 5.35 6.03
CA VAL A 115 -4.41 5.38 7.45
C VAL A 115 -4.41 6.82 7.99
N ASN A 116 -4.00 7.80 7.20
CA ASN A 116 -4.02 9.21 7.61
C ASN A 116 -5.46 9.73 7.77
N GLU A 117 -6.36 9.40 6.84
CA GLU A 117 -7.79 9.75 6.93
C GLU A 117 -8.44 9.13 8.18
N CYS A 118 -8.13 7.87 8.50
CA CYS A 118 -8.60 7.23 9.73
C CYS A 118 -8.10 7.95 11.00
N ARG A 119 -6.87 8.47 11.01
CA ARG A 119 -6.36 9.27 12.13
C ARG A 119 -7.10 10.60 12.24
N ALA A 120 -7.32 11.28 11.12
CA ALA A 120 -8.05 12.54 11.07
C ALA A 120 -9.51 12.38 11.55
N LEU A 121 -10.20 11.30 11.15
CA LEU A 121 -11.53 10.97 11.65
C LEU A 121 -11.52 10.79 13.18
N ARG A 122 -10.55 10.05 13.71
CA ARG A 122 -10.44 9.83 15.16
C ARG A 122 -10.20 11.14 15.92
N ASP A 123 -9.36 12.01 15.39
CA ASP A 123 -9.07 13.31 16.01
C ASP A 123 -10.33 14.20 16.00
N LYS A 124 -11.05 14.22 14.88
CA LYS A 124 -12.34 14.93 14.74
C LYS A 124 -13.41 14.40 15.70
N LEU A 125 -13.51 13.08 15.84
CA LEU A 125 -14.44 12.44 16.79
C LEU A 125 -14.08 12.82 18.25
N THR A 126 -12.79 12.81 18.59
CA THR A 126 -12.31 13.18 19.93
C THR A 126 -12.63 14.64 20.25
N GLU A 127 -12.46 15.54 19.28
CA GLU A 127 -12.80 16.95 19.43
C GLU A 127 -14.31 17.17 19.57
N ALA A 128 -15.13 16.50 18.76
CA ALA A 128 -16.59 16.58 18.89
C ALA A 128 -17.08 16.07 20.26
N LEU A 129 -16.48 14.98 20.78
CA LEU A 129 -16.76 14.46 22.12
C LEU A 129 -16.39 15.45 23.24
N ARG A 130 -15.34 16.26 23.05
CA ARG A 130 -14.94 17.29 24.03
C ARG A 130 -15.88 18.48 24.03
N ARG A 131 -16.48 18.83 22.90
CA ARG A 131 -17.43 19.94 22.80
C ARG A 131 -18.80 19.61 23.38
N GLU A 132 -19.17 18.34 23.39
CA GLU A 132 -20.42 17.84 23.97
C GLU A 132 -20.34 17.70 25.50
N ARG A 133 -19.12 17.60 26.06
CA ARG A 133 -18.87 17.51 27.49
C ARG A 133 -18.77 18.90 28.13
#